data_AF-A0A453RBX4-F1
#
_entry.id   AF-A0A453RBX4-F1
#
_cell.length_a   1.000
_cell.length_b   1.000
_cell.length_c   1.000
_cell.angle_alpha   90.00
_cell.angle_beta   90.00
_cell.angle_gamma   90.00
#
_symmetry.space_group_name_H-M   'P 1'
#
loop_
_entity.id
_entity.type
_entity.pdbx_description
1 polymer ?
#
loop_
_entity_poly.entity_id
_entity_poly.type
_entity_poly.pdbx_seq_one_letter_code
_entity_poly.pdbx_strand_id
1 'polypeptide(L)'
;MLLSAASRLLDPELESSVSLFVGSYILQLILHLPSHLSPHIPELIAAIVRRMQTSDIAGLKSSLVVIIARLVHLSAPNVDQFINLLLAIPAQGYGSSLAYIMSEWSQLQGEIQGAYQIKVTTTALALLISTRHPELSRIEVNGHLVKTSAGITTRSKARVTPDNWTKIPLPSKIFALLADTLAEIQEQVGDDADNIDEEDSDWEEVQNGDATPQDIMYSASVPSNANPSVEHLNAMAKVF
;
A
#
# COMPACT_ATOMS: atom_id res chain seq x y z
N MET A 1 8.84 -18.45 -17.77
CA MET A 1 9.58 -18.98 -16.60
C MET A 1 9.35 -18.15 -15.34
N LEU A 2 9.55 -16.83 -15.36
CA LEU A 2 9.35 -15.98 -14.16
C LEU A 2 7.92 -16.01 -13.60
N LEU A 3 6.91 -15.89 -14.47
CA LEU A 3 5.50 -15.99 -14.04
C LEU A 3 5.15 -17.39 -13.49
N SER A 4 5.73 -18.45 -14.05
CA SER A 4 5.57 -19.81 -13.55
C SER A 4 6.17 -19.98 -12.15
N ALA A 5 7.29 -19.29 -11.86
CA ALA A 5 7.86 -19.26 -10.52
C ALA A 5 6.95 -18.49 -9.54
N ALA A 6 6.37 -17.34 -9.95
CA ALA A 6 5.39 -16.62 -9.13
C ALA A 6 4.16 -17.50 -8.83
N SER A 7 3.61 -18.17 -9.85
CA SER A 7 2.47 -19.09 -9.68
C SER A 7 2.80 -20.23 -8.72
N ARG A 8 4.00 -20.81 -8.81
CA ARG A 8 4.43 -21.90 -7.91
C ARG A 8 4.63 -21.39 -6.49
N LEU A 9 5.24 -20.22 -6.31
CA LEU A 9 5.42 -19.62 -4.98
C LEU A 9 4.10 -19.15 -4.35
N LEU A 10 3.04 -18.95 -5.12
CA LEU A 10 1.69 -18.66 -4.60
C LEU A 10 0.83 -19.91 -4.42
N ASP A 11 1.34 -21.10 -4.73
CA ASP A 11 0.60 -22.35 -4.62
C ASP A 11 0.24 -22.65 -3.15
N PRO A 12 -1.05 -22.76 -2.77
CA PRO A 12 -1.46 -23.02 -1.40
C PRO A 12 -0.98 -24.38 -0.86
N GLU A 13 -0.62 -25.35 -1.71
CA GLU A 13 -0.09 -26.64 -1.27
C GLU A 13 1.34 -26.54 -0.70
N LEU A 14 2.08 -25.47 -1.04
CA LEU A 14 3.41 -25.23 -0.48
C LEU A 14 3.31 -24.58 0.90
N GLU A 15 4.24 -24.95 1.79
CA GLU A 15 4.34 -24.36 3.13
C GLU A 15 4.43 -22.82 3.07
N SER A 16 3.78 -22.15 4.03
CA SER A 16 3.73 -20.67 4.10
C SER A 16 5.12 -20.03 4.10
N SER A 17 6.12 -20.70 4.69
CA SER A 17 7.52 -20.25 4.78
C SER A 17 8.20 -20.09 3.41
N VAL A 18 7.84 -20.93 2.42
CA VAL A 18 8.44 -20.90 1.07
C VAL A 18 8.06 -19.62 0.30
N SER A 19 6.97 -18.96 0.69
CA SER A 19 6.45 -17.77 0.01
C SER A 19 6.82 -16.46 0.69
N LEU A 20 7.60 -16.47 1.78
CA LEU A 20 7.88 -15.26 2.56
C LEU A 20 8.42 -14.10 1.71
N PHE A 21 9.19 -14.40 0.66
CA PHE A 21 9.77 -13.40 -0.24
C PHE A 21 9.05 -13.25 -1.58
N VAL A 22 7.91 -13.92 -1.76
CA VAL A 22 7.17 -13.88 -3.04
C VAL A 22 6.67 -12.47 -3.36
N GLY A 23 6.33 -11.69 -2.33
CA GLY A 23 5.94 -10.28 -2.49
C GLY A 23 7.04 -9.49 -3.20
N SER A 24 8.25 -9.46 -2.64
CA SER A 24 9.39 -8.75 -3.25
C SER A 24 9.68 -9.22 -4.67
N TYR A 25 9.57 -10.52 -4.94
CA TYR A 25 9.76 -11.06 -6.29
C TYR A 25 8.70 -10.54 -7.29
N ILE A 26 7.42 -10.64 -6.93
CA ILE A 26 6.32 -10.16 -7.79
C ILE A 26 6.41 -8.64 -7.98
N LEU A 27 6.82 -7.91 -6.94
CA LEU A 27 7.05 -6.46 -7.04
C LEU A 27 8.06 -6.13 -8.14
N GLN A 28 9.18 -6.86 -8.20
CA GLN A 28 10.18 -6.65 -9.25
C GLN A 28 9.62 -6.96 -10.64
N LEU A 29 8.76 -7.97 -10.79
CA LEU A 29 8.08 -8.26 -12.05
C LEU A 29 7.14 -7.13 -12.48
N ILE A 30 6.39 -6.55 -11.54
CA ILE A 30 5.49 -5.41 -11.82
C ILE A 30 6.30 -4.19 -12.26
N LEU A 31 7.41 -3.90 -11.59
CA LEU A 31 8.23 -2.71 -11.86
C LEU A 31 8.98 -2.80 -13.19
N HIS A 32 9.51 -3.98 -13.54
CA HIS A 32 10.41 -4.12 -14.68
C HIS A 32 9.77 -4.79 -15.91
N LEU A 33 8.65 -5.50 -15.75
CA LEU A 33 7.97 -6.21 -16.84
C LEU A 33 6.45 -5.98 -16.89
N PRO A 34 5.94 -4.73 -16.78
CA PRO A 34 4.50 -4.47 -16.69
C PRO A 34 3.71 -4.92 -17.94
N SER A 35 4.28 -4.74 -19.14
CA SER A 35 3.64 -5.13 -20.40
C SER A 35 3.46 -6.65 -20.53
N HIS A 36 4.47 -7.42 -20.11
CA HIS A 36 4.40 -8.88 -20.10
C HIS A 36 3.50 -9.42 -18.98
N LEU A 37 3.36 -8.68 -17.88
CA LEU A 37 2.51 -9.10 -16.77
C LEU A 37 1.03 -8.81 -17.04
N SER A 38 0.71 -7.75 -17.80
CA SER A 38 -0.65 -7.27 -18.02
C SER A 38 -1.67 -8.36 -18.38
N PRO A 39 -1.42 -9.28 -19.33
CA PRO A 39 -2.36 -10.36 -19.66
C PRO A 39 -2.63 -11.34 -18.51
N HIS A 40 -1.72 -11.42 -17.55
CA HIS A 40 -1.73 -12.39 -16.45
C HIS A 40 -2.14 -11.78 -15.11
N ILE A 41 -2.47 -10.48 -15.07
CA ILE A 41 -2.91 -9.80 -13.83
C ILE A 41 -4.12 -10.50 -13.19
N PRO A 42 -5.19 -10.89 -13.92
CA PRO A 42 -6.33 -11.58 -13.31
C PRO A 42 -5.94 -12.90 -12.62
N GLU A 43 -5.08 -13.70 -13.27
CA GLU A 43 -4.59 -14.97 -12.72
C GLU A 43 -3.69 -14.75 -11.50
N LEU A 44 -2.84 -13.72 -11.55
CA LEU A 44 -1.98 -13.32 -10.45
C LEU A 44 -2.80 -12.89 -9.23
N ILE A 45 -3.83 -12.06 -9.41
CA ILE A 45 -4.73 -11.65 -8.32
C ILE A 45 -5.43 -12.86 -7.72
N ALA A 46 -5.97 -13.76 -8.55
CA ALA A 46 -6.63 -14.97 -8.05
C ALA A 46 -5.67 -15.87 -7.27
N ALA A 47 -4.40 -15.97 -7.68
CA ALA A 47 -3.37 -16.69 -6.94
C ALA A 47 -3.01 -16.00 -5.61
N ILE A 48 -2.87 -14.67 -5.60
CA ILE A 48 -2.62 -13.87 -4.39
C ILE A 48 -3.76 -14.06 -3.39
N VAL A 49 -5.01 -13.92 -3.83
CA VAL A 49 -6.20 -14.08 -2.97
C VAL A 49 -6.22 -15.46 -2.34
N ARG A 50 -6.06 -16.53 -3.14
CA ARG A 50 -5.99 -17.90 -2.61
C ARG A 50 -4.87 -18.05 -1.58
N ARG A 51 -3.68 -17.53 -1.86
CA ARG A 51 -2.54 -17.62 -0.95
C ARG A 51 -2.76 -16.85 0.36
N MET A 52 -3.38 -15.68 0.30
CA MET A 52 -3.76 -14.92 1.49
C MET A 52 -4.80 -15.69 2.32
N GLN A 53 -5.75 -16.37 1.68
CA GLN A 53 -6.80 -17.14 2.36
C GLN A 53 -6.26 -18.39 3.08
N THR A 54 -5.17 -18.98 2.60
CA THR A 54 -4.59 -20.20 3.16
C THR A 54 -3.40 -19.96 4.10
N SER A 55 -2.97 -18.71 4.28
CA SER A 55 -1.81 -18.40 5.12
C SER A 55 -2.23 -17.72 6.42
N ASP A 56 -1.63 -18.15 7.53
CA ASP A 56 -1.75 -17.48 8.83
C ASP A 56 -0.59 -16.51 9.11
N ILE A 57 0.38 -16.40 8.19
CA ILE A 57 1.55 -15.53 8.37
C ILE A 57 1.18 -14.09 7.99
N ALA A 58 0.98 -13.23 9.00
CA ALA A 58 0.66 -11.81 8.82
C ALA A 58 1.66 -11.09 7.89
N GLY A 59 2.97 -11.31 8.08
CA GLY A 59 4.00 -10.71 7.22
C GLY A 59 3.88 -11.08 5.74
N LEU A 60 3.47 -12.32 5.43
CA LEU A 60 3.20 -12.72 4.05
C LEU A 60 1.99 -11.95 3.50
N LYS A 61 0.88 -11.89 4.26
CA LYS A 61 -0.31 -11.14 3.84
C LYS A 61 -0.01 -9.66 3.61
N SER A 62 0.73 -9.01 4.52
CA SER A 62 1.17 -7.62 4.36
C SER A 62 2.02 -7.44 3.11
N SER A 63 2.94 -8.36 2.82
CA SER A 63 3.73 -8.30 1.57
C SER A 63 2.86 -8.43 0.32
N LEU A 64 1.82 -9.26 0.35
CA LEU A 64 0.87 -9.44 -0.75
C LEU A 64 -0.08 -8.25 -0.92
N VAL A 65 -0.48 -7.61 0.18
CA VAL A 65 -1.21 -6.33 0.17
C VAL A 65 -0.43 -5.24 -0.57
N VAL A 66 0.90 -5.15 -0.35
CA VAL A 66 1.76 -4.21 -1.10
C VAL A 66 1.72 -4.48 -2.60
N ILE A 67 1.62 -5.75 -3.01
CA ILE A 67 1.48 -6.11 -4.44
C ILE A 67 0.15 -5.64 -5.00
N ILE A 68 -0.95 -5.85 -4.28
CA ILE A 68 -2.26 -5.34 -4.68
C ILE A 68 -2.23 -3.80 -4.77
N ALA A 69 -1.63 -3.11 -3.80
CA ALA A 69 -1.47 -1.65 -3.82
C ALA A 69 -0.68 -1.18 -5.05
N ARG A 70 0.34 -1.93 -5.48
CA ARG A 70 1.10 -1.65 -6.70
C ARG A 70 0.27 -1.85 -7.97
N LEU A 71 -0.58 -2.86 -8.00
CA LEU A 71 -1.51 -3.08 -9.13
C LEU A 71 -2.58 -1.98 -9.20
N VAL A 72 -3.02 -1.42 -8.06
CA VAL A 72 -3.89 -0.22 -8.04
C VAL A 72 -3.19 0.96 -8.73
N HIS A 73 -1.93 1.24 -8.37
CA HIS A 73 -1.15 2.30 -8.99
C HIS A 73 -0.93 2.08 -10.49
N LEU A 74 -0.61 0.84 -10.88
CA LEU A 74 -0.44 0.47 -12.29
C LEU A 74 -1.73 0.66 -13.10
N SER A 75 -2.88 0.55 -12.44
CA SER A 75 -4.18 0.72 -13.09
C SER A 75 -4.59 2.18 -13.23
N ALA A 76 -3.90 3.14 -12.60
CA ALA A 76 -4.23 4.56 -12.73
C ALA A 76 -4.02 5.04 -14.19
N PRO A 77 -4.95 5.84 -14.75
CA PRO A 77 -6.12 6.45 -14.10
C PRO A 77 -7.38 5.56 -14.05
N ASN A 78 -7.35 4.35 -14.62
CA ASN A 78 -8.47 3.40 -14.72
C ASN A 78 -8.69 2.54 -13.47
N VAL A 79 -8.52 3.10 -12.26
CA VAL A 79 -8.66 2.35 -10.99
C VAL A 79 -10.06 1.72 -10.84
N ASP A 80 -11.09 2.35 -11.39
CA ASP A 80 -12.45 1.81 -11.44
C ASP A 80 -12.53 0.45 -12.16
N GLN A 81 -11.79 0.27 -13.26
CA GLN A 81 -11.72 -1.02 -13.98
C GLN A 81 -11.01 -2.09 -13.14
N PHE A 82 -9.98 -1.69 -12.37
CA PHE A 82 -9.32 -2.60 -11.44
C PHE A 82 -10.28 -3.06 -10.33
N ILE A 83 -11.12 -2.17 -9.80
CA ILE A 83 -12.17 -2.55 -8.84
C ILE A 83 -13.14 -3.56 -9.47
N ASN A 84 -13.59 -3.31 -10.71
CA ASN A 84 -14.45 -4.26 -11.45
C ASN A 84 -13.78 -5.62 -11.67
N LEU A 85 -12.47 -5.65 -11.92
CA LEU A 85 -11.70 -6.90 -11.98
C LEU A 85 -11.71 -7.64 -10.64
N LEU A 86 -11.49 -6.95 -9.51
CA LEU A 86 -11.54 -7.56 -8.18
C LEU A 86 -12.95 -8.06 -7.81
N LEU A 87 -13.99 -7.46 -8.35
CA LEU A 87 -15.37 -7.93 -8.19
C LEU A 87 -15.64 -9.23 -8.95
N ALA A 88 -15.04 -9.39 -10.12
CA ALA A 88 -15.20 -10.58 -10.97
C ALA A 88 -14.44 -11.82 -10.45
N ILE A 89 -13.43 -11.64 -9.60
CA ILE A 89 -12.63 -12.74 -9.06
C ILE A 89 -13.24 -13.23 -7.73
N PRO A 90 -13.56 -14.53 -7.58
CA PRO A 90 -14.16 -15.06 -6.36
C PRO A 90 -13.16 -15.17 -5.20
N ALA A 91 -13.64 -15.02 -3.98
CA ALA A 91 -12.89 -15.29 -2.75
C ALA A 91 -13.74 -16.12 -1.79
N GLN A 92 -13.20 -17.22 -1.24
CA GLN A 92 -13.98 -18.13 -0.39
C GLN A 92 -14.50 -17.42 0.86
N GLY A 93 -15.81 -17.54 1.14
CA GLY A 93 -16.44 -16.91 2.31
C GLY A 93 -16.72 -15.42 2.19
N TYR A 94 -16.44 -14.80 1.03
CA TYR A 94 -16.69 -13.38 0.76
C TYR A 94 -17.50 -13.20 -0.53
N GLY A 95 -18.19 -12.06 -0.65
CA GLY A 95 -18.96 -11.74 -1.86
C GLY A 95 -18.10 -11.50 -3.10
N SER A 96 -16.83 -11.14 -2.93
CA SER A 96 -15.86 -10.89 -3.99
C SER A 96 -14.43 -10.83 -3.43
N SER A 97 -13.43 -10.91 -4.31
CA SER A 97 -12.03 -10.64 -3.92
C SER A 97 -11.83 -9.22 -3.42
N LEU A 98 -12.57 -8.24 -3.96
CA LEU A 98 -12.55 -6.87 -3.44
C LEU A 98 -12.92 -6.84 -1.94
N ALA A 99 -14.03 -7.48 -1.56
CA ALA A 99 -14.49 -7.52 -0.17
C ALA A 99 -13.47 -8.20 0.75
N TYR A 100 -12.90 -9.32 0.30
CA TYR A 100 -11.87 -10.04 1.04
C TYR A 100 -10.59 -9.21 1.23
N ILE A 101 -10.01 -8.72 0.14
CA ILE A 101 -8.78 -7.91 0.16
C ILE A 101 -8.98 -6.69 1.05
N MET A 102 -10.12 -6.01 0.96
CA MET A 102 -10.33 -4.80 1.74
C MET A 102 -10.54 -5.07 3.23
N SER A 103 -11.17 -6.19 3.58
CA SER A 103 -11.27 -6.66 4.96
C SER A 103 -9.88 -6.93 5.55
N GLU A 104 -9.03 -7.69 4.84
CA GLU A 104 -7.67 -8.01 5.32
C GLU A 104 -6.77 -6.77 5.35
N TRP A 105 -6.73 -6.00 4.26
CA TRP A 105 -5.87 -4.82 4.14
C TRP A 105 -6.20 -3.79 5.24
N SER A 106 -7.47 -3.53 5.51
CA SER A 106 -7.86 -2.56 6.55
C SER A 106 -7.38 -2.91 7.97
N GLN A 107 -7.12 -4.19 8.23
CA GLN A 107 -6.58 -4.68 9.50
C GLN A 107 -5.05 -4.68 9.48
N LEU A 108 -4.45 -5.07 8.35
CA LEU A 108 -3.00 -5.16 8.19
C LEU A 108 -2.31 -3.81 7.97
N GLN A 109 -3.03 -2.74 7.61
CA GLN A 109 -2.41 -1.45 7.25
C GLN A 109 -1.44 -0.94 8.32
N GLY A 110 -1.80 -1.04 9.61
CA GLY A 110 -0.92 -0.63 10.72
C GLY A 110 0.23 -1.59 11.02
N GLU A 111 0.23 -2.79 10.41
CA GLU A 111 1.31 -3.76 10.53
C GLU A 111 2.34 -3.63 9.39
N ILE A 112 2.08 -2.79 8.38
CA ILE A 112 2.98 -2.59 7.25
C ILE A 112 4.19 -1.78 7.70
N GLN A 113 5.37 -2.37 7.53
CA GLN A 113 6.64 -1.75 7.92
C GLN A 113 7.38 -1.21 6.70
N GLY A 114 8.13 -0.12 6.94
CA GLY A 114 8.97 0.55 5.95
C GLY A 114 8.28 1.72 5.26
N ALA A 115 8.94 2.88 5.26
CA ALA A 115 8.38 4.14 4.80
C ALA A 115 7.83 4.07 3.36
N TYR A 116 8.53 3.33 2.49
CA TYR A 116 8.08 3.11 1.12
C TYR A 116 6.80 2.27 1.06
N GLN A 117 6.75 1.10 1.73
CA GLN A 117 5.55 0.26 1.69
C GLN A 117 4.34 0.99 2.30
N ILE A 118 4.55 1.75 3.38
CA ILE A 118 3.51 2.58 4.01
C ILE A 118 2.99 3.63 3.03
N LYS A 119 3.86 4.42 2.39
CA LYS A 119 3.44 5.41 1.37
C LYS A 119 2.64 4.75 0.24
N VAL A 120 3.12 3.63 -0.28
CA VAL A 120 2.50 2.94 -1.43
C VAL A 120 1.14 2.38 -1.08
N THR A 121 0.97 1.80 0.10
CA THR A 121 -0.31 1.23 0.50
C THR A 121 -1.32 2.33 0.85
N THR A 122 -0.88 3.36 1.58
CA THR A 122 -1.69 4.52 1.95
C THR A 122 -2.18 5.30 0.73
N THR A 123 -1.29 5.61 -0.23
CA THR A 123 -1.67 6.30 -1.47
C THR A 123 -2.57 5.46 -2.37
N ALA A 124 -2.41 4.13 -2.39
CA ALA A 124 -3.33 3.24 -3.11
C ALA A 124 -4.74 3.26 -2.49
N LEU A 125 -4.86 3.30 -1.16
CA LEU A 125 -6.15 3.47 -0.48
C LEU A 125 -6.79 4.80 -0.84
N ALA A 126 -6.01 5.88 -0.92
CA ALA A 126 -6.48 7.20 -1.38
C ALA A 126 -6.97 7.16 -2.84
N LEU A 127 -6.26 6.45 -3.74
CA LEU A 127 -6.71 6.25 -5.12
C LEU A 127 -8.03 5.47 -5.19
N LEU A 128 -8.15 4.37 -4.43
CA LEU A 128 -9.36 3.56 -4.38
C LEU A 128 -10.57 4.39 -3.94
N ILE A 129 -10.48 5.13 -2.83
CA ILE A 129 -11.62 5.91 -2.33
C ILE A 129 -11.96 7.09 -3.26
N SER A 130 -10.97 7.64 -3.97
CA SER A 130 -11.17 8.73 -4.93
C SER A 130 -12.02 8.32 -6.14
N THR A 131 -12.09 7.03 -6.47
CA THR A 131 -12.98 6.52 -7.52
C THR A 131 -14.46 6.74 -7.21
N ARG A 132 -14.82 6.81 -5.92
CA ARG A 132 -16.22 6.80 -5.44
C ARG A 132 -17.03 5.61 -5.96
N HIS A 133 -16.35 4.48 -6.25
CA HIS A 133 -17.01 3.28 -6.75
C HIS A 133 -18.06 2.78 -5.74
N PRO A 134 -19.32 2.52 -6.16
CA PRO A 134 -20.43 2.23 -5.24
C PRO A 134 -20.21 0.97 -4.40
N GLU A 135 -19.54 -0.05 -4.96
CA GLU A 135 -19.22 -1.29 -4.24
C GLU A 135 -18.32 -1.08 -3.03
N LEU A 136 -17.47 -0.04 -3.01
CA LEU A 136 -16.67 0.27 -1.83
C LEU A 136 -17.56 0.61 -0.62
N SER A 137 -18.69 1.27 -0.85
CA SER A 137 -19.63 1.64 0.22
C SER A 137 -20.47 0.47 0.74
N ARG A 138 -20.49 -0.66 0.01
CA ARG A 138 -21.22 -1.87 0.41
C ARG A 138 -20.41 -2.81 1.29
N ILE A 139 -19.10 -2.58 1.41
CA ILE A 139 -18.21 -3.41 2.20
C ILE A 139 -18.17 -2.90 3.64
N GLU A 140 -18.40 -3.80 4.59
CA GLU A 140 -18.18 -3.55 6.02
C GLU A 140 -16.90 -4.23 6.48
N VAL A 141 -16.10 -3.52 7.27
CA VAL A 141 -14.82 -4.00 7.81
C VAL A 141 -14.76 -3.84 9.32
N ASN A 142 -13.78 -4.49 9.96
CA ASN A 142 -13.54 -4.37 11.39
C ASN A 142 -13.07 -2.94 11.72
N GLY A 143 -13.80 -2.28 12.62
CA GLY A 143 -13.49 -0.96 13.15
C GLY A 143 -12.63 -1.06 14.41
N HIS A 144 -13.20 -0.67 15.54
CA HIS A 144 -12.57 -0.69 16.85
C HIS A 144 -12.93 -1.94 17.65
N LEU A 145 -12.01 -2.37 18.50
CA LEU A 145 -12.21 -3.45 19.47
C LEU A 145 -13.17 -3.00 20.58
N VAL A 146 -14.28 -3.71 20.75
CA VAL A 146 -15.26 -3.52 21.82
C VAL A 146 -14.72 -4.18 23.09
N LYS A 147 -14.24 -3.37 24.03
CA LYS A 147 -13.77 -3.86 25.33
C LYS A 147 -14.96 -4.19 26.23
N THR A 148 -15.28 -5.48 26.35
CA THR A 148 -16.41 -5.96 27.16
C THR A 148 -16.10 -5.98 28.68
N SER A 149 -14.83 -5.84 29.09
CA SER A 149 -14.46 -5.83 30.52
C SER A 149 -13.53 -4.69 30.89
N ALA A 150 -13.82 -4.00 31.99
CA ALA A 150 -12.93 -2.99 32.55
C ALA A 150 -11.68 -3.64 33.17
N GLY A 151 -10.49 -3.10 32.86
CA GLY A 151 -9.20 -3.56 33.38
C GLY A 151 -8.28 -4.20 32.33
N ILE A 152 -7.05 -4.54 32.73
CA ILE A 152 -6.07 -5.24 31.89
C ILE A 152 -6.62 -6.63 31.53
N THR A 153 -6.79 -6.88 30.23
CA THR A 153 -7.17 -8.22 29.74
C THR A 153 -5.91 -9.04 29.55
N THR A 154 -5.72 -10.05 30.41
CA THR A 154 -4.62 -11.01 30.30
C THR A 154 -4.93 -12.05 29.22
N ARG A 155 -3.88 -12.70 28.67
CA ARG A 155 -4.02 -13.72 27.60
C ARG A 155 -4.99 -14.85 27.96
N SER A 156 -5.10 -15.24 29.23
CA SER A 156 -6.06 -16.26 29.70
C SER A 156 -7.51 -15.77 29.65
N LYS A 157 -7.77 -14.48 29.88
CA LYS A 157 -9.10 -13.86 29.86
C LYS A 157 -9.60 -13.60 28.43
N ALA A 158 -8.70 -13.24 27.51
CA ALA A 158 -9.00 -13.12 26.07
C ALA A 158 -9.37 -14.46 25.43
N ARG A 159 -8.84 -15.59 25.95
CA ARG A 159 -9.20 -16.93 25.45
C ARG A 159 -10.62 -17.36 25.81
N VAL A 160 -11.22 -16.77 26.86
CA VAL A 160 -12.56 -17.11 27.36
C VAL A 160 -13.62 -16.14 26.84
N THR A 161 -13.22 -14.90 26.55
CA THR A 161 -14.07 -13.87 25.95
C THR A 161 -13.42 -13.40 24.66
N PRO A 162 -13.87 -13.91 23.49
CA PRO A 162 -13.27 -13.53 22.21
C PRO A 162 -13.45 -12.04 21.94
N ASP A 163 -12.46 -11.46 21.26
CA ASP A 163 -12.43 -10.07 20.88
C ASP A 163 -13.59 -9.74 19.93
N ASN A 164 -14.47 -8.83 20.35
CA ASN A 164 -15.58 -8.34 19.54
C ASN A 164 -15.16 -7.06 18.83
N TRP A 165 -15.26 -7.02 17.51
CA TRP A 165 -14.96 -5.84 16.72
C TRP A 165 -16.25 -5.18 16.24
N THR A 166 -16.30 -3.85 16.29
CA THR A 166 -17.36 -3.10 15.61
C THR A 166 -17.25 -3.30 14.10
N LYS A 167 -18.39 -3.27 13.39
CA LYS A 167 -18.44 -3.22 11.93
C LYS A 167 -18.68 -1.78 11.49
N ILE A 168 -17.84 -1.29 10.58
CA ILE A 168 -17.98 0.06 10.02
C ILE A 168 -17.87 0.01 8.48
N PRO A 169 -18.46 0.98 7.76
CA PRO A 169 -18.30 1.08 6.32
C PRO A 169 -16.83 1.25 5.91
N LEU A 170 -16.41 0.54 4.86
CA LEU A 170 -15.05 0.59 4.34
C LEU A 170 -14.55 2.01 4.02
N PRO A 171 -15.31 2.92 3.39
CA PRO A 171 -14.84 4.28 3.13
C PRO A 171 -14.45 5.02 4.41
N SER A 172 -15.26 4.86 5.48
CA SER A 172 -14.97 5.46 6.79
C SER A 172 -13.69 4.89 7.40
N LYS A 173 -13.46 3.57 7.29
CA LYS A 173 -12.21 2.94 7.74
C LYS A 173 -11.00 3.44 6.96
N ILE A 174 -11.11 3.57 5.63
CA ILE A 174 -10.03 4.09 4.79
C ILE A 174 -9.71 5.54 5.18
N PHE A 175 -10.72 6.40 5.36
CA PHE A 175 -10.48 7.78 5.82
C PHE A 175 -9.78 7.84 7.18
N ALA A 176 -10.16 6.98 8.13
CA ALA A 176 -9.47 6.90 9.42
C ALA A 176 -7.99 6.50 9.25
N LEU A 177 -7.70 5.47 8.46
CA LEU A 177 -6.32 5.04 8.17
C LEU A 177 -5.49 6.15 7.51
N LEU A 178 -6.08 6.90 6.56
CA LEU A 178 -5.41 8.03 5.92
C LEU A 178 -5.13 9.17 6.91
N ALA A 179 -6.09 9.47 7.80
CA ALA A 179 -5.92 10.48 8.83
C ALA A 179 -4.83 10.09 9.85
N ASP A 180 -4.83 8.84 10.31
CA ASP A 180 -3.83 8.31 11.22
C ASP A 180 -2.42 8.42 10.59
N THR A 181 -2.27 8.01 9.32
CA THR A 181 -0.98 8.13 8.62
C THR A 181 -0.52 9.58 8.45
N LEU A 182 -1.44 10.53 8.27
CA LEU A 182 -1.11 11.94 8.17
C LEU A 182 -0.65 12.50 9.53
N ALA A 183 -1.30 12.12 10.61
CA ALA A 183 -0.93 12.51 11.97
C ALA A 183 0.48 11.98 12.31
N GLU A 184 0.76 10.71 12.02
CA GLU A 184 2.09 10.10 12.23
C GLU A 184 3.20 10.84 11.46
N ILE A 185 2.94 11.23 10.20
CA ILE A 185 3.90 12.00 9.41
C ILE A 185 4.13 13.39 10.01
N GLN A 186 3.08 14.05 10.52
CA GLN A 186 3.20 15.38 11.13
C GLN A 186 3.99 15.34 12.44
N GLU A 187 3.79 14.31 13.26
CA GLU A 187 4.56 14.11 14.49
C GLU A 187 6.06 13.92 14.21
N GLN A 188 6.41 13.14 13.18
CA GLN A 188 7.81 12.94 12.76
C GLN A 188 8.48 14.26 12.32
N VAL A 189 7.79 15.10 11.55
CA VAL A 189 8.32 16.40 11.10
C VAL A 189 8.48 17.39 12.27
N GLY A 190 7.61 17.30 13.28
CA GLY A 190 7.70 18.10 14.50
C GLY A 190 8.93 17.76 15.34
N ASP A 191 9.26 16.48 15.47
CA ASP A 191 10.44 16.00 16.22
C ASP A 191 11.76 16.28 15.47
N ASP A 192 11.76 16.30 14.14
CA ASP A 192 12.94 16.63 13.32
C ASP A 192 13.25 18.14 13.31
N ALA A 193 12.24 19.01 13.45
CA ALA A 193 12.45 20.46 13.55
C ALA A 193 13.17 20.88 14.85
N ASP A 194 13.06 20.06 15.90
CA ASP A 194 13.78 20.23 17.17
C ASP A 194 15.16 19.51 17.17
N ASN A 195 15.46 18.70 16.14
CA ASN A 195 16.73 17.97 15.95
C ASN A 195 17.42 18.34 14.62
N ILE A 196 17.52 19.62 14.30
CA ILE A 196 18.35 20.09 13.18
C ILE A 196 19.83 20.01 13.58
N ASP A 197 20.38 18.79 13.59
CA ASP A 197 21.77 18.58 13.20
C ASP A 197 21.73 17.99 11.78
N GLU A 198 22.28 18.77 10.86
CA GLU A 198 22.37 18.49 9.42
C GLU A 198 23.11 17.17 9.15
N GLU A 199 22.38 16.08 8.88
CA GLU A 199 22.93 14.97 8.10
C GLU A 199 21.97 14.57 6.97
N ASP A 200 22.45 14.84 5.75
CA ASP A 200 21.89 14.52 4.44
C ASP A 200 21.10 13.21 4.41
N SER A 201 19.80 13.31 4.12
CA SER A 201 19.01 12.18 3.64
C SER A 201 19.41 11.92 2.18
N ASP A 202 20.55 11.24 2.03
CA ASP A 202 21.18 10.85 0.78
C ASP A 202 20.32 9.75 0.11
N TRP A 203 19.26 10.18 -0.57
CA TRP A 203 18.48 9.32 -1.46
C TRP A 203 19.27 9.12 -2.75
N GLU A 204 20.07 8.06 -2.83
CA GLU A 204 20.63 7.62 -4.11
C GLU A 204 19.50 7.23 -5.07
N GLU A 205 19.16 8.14 -5.98
CA GLU A 205 18.50 7.82 -7.22
C GLU A 205 19.41 6.88 -8.02
N VAL A 206 19.00 5.62 -8.16
CA VAL A 206 19.65 4.69 -9.08
C VAL A 206 19.39 5.16 -10.51
N GLN A 207 20.25 6.03 -11.03
CA GLN A 207 20.33 6.36 -12.45
C GLN A 207 20.92 5.17 -13.20
N ASN A 208 20.07 4.35 -13.83
CA ASN A 208 20.50 3.48 -14.92
C ASN A 208 20.37 4.25 -16.24
N GLY A 209 21.38 5.06 -16.54
CA GLY A 209 21.62 5.62 -17.87
C GLY A 209 22.73 4.83 -18.55
N ASP A 210 22.37 3.87 -19.40
CA ASP A 210 23.33 3.25 -20.29
C ASP A 210 23.68 4.24 -21.42
N ALA A 211 24.98 4.45 -21.60
CA ALA A 211 25.53 5.51 -22.43
C ALA A 211 25.51 5.16 -23.92
N THR A 212 25.17 6.13 -24.77
CA THR A 212 25.61 6.16 -26.18
C THR A 212 26.40 7.45 -26.42
N PRO A 213 27.68 7.38 -26.84
CA PRO A 213 28.51 8.56 -27.02
C PRO A 213 28.36 9.22 -28.41
N GLN A 214 28.84 10.47 -28.49
CA GLN A 214 29.00 11.36 -29.66
C GLN A 214 27.78 12.20 -30.11
N ASP A 215 27.66 13.43 -29.60
CA ASP A 215 28.17 14.61 -30.32
C ASP A 215 28.13 15.88 -29.44
N ILE A 216 29.28 16.52 -29.32
CA ILE A 216 29.53 17.77 -28.59
C ILE A 216 29.54 18.93 -29.59
N MET A 217 29.02 20.09 -29.14
CA MET A 217 29.02 21.43 -29.74
C MET A 217 27.72 21.83 -30.46
N TYR A 218 26.94 22.73 -29.87
CA TYR A 218 27.16 24.17 -30.06
C TYR A 218 26.49 24.99 -28.96
N SER A 219 27.23 26.00 -28.52
CA SER A 219 26.92 27.02 -27.55
C SER A 219 25.73 27.91 -27.90
N ALA A 220 24.92 28.26 -26.90
CA ALA A 220 24.38 29.61 -26.73
C ALA A 220 24.06 29.86 -25.25
N SER A 221 24.36 31.06 -24.81
CA SER A 221 24.58 31.45 -23.43
C SER A 221 23.53 32.45 -22.92
N VAL A 222 23.17 32.33 -21.62
CA VAL A 222 22.68 33.36 -20.65
C VAL A 222 21.17 33.72 -20.68
N PRO A 223 20.50 34.13 -19.56
CA PRO A 223 20.90 34.21 -18.14
C PRO A 223 20.03 33.44 -17.13
N SER A 224 20.64 33.22 -15.95
CA SER A 224 20.03 32.97 -14.64
C SER A 224 18.94 33.99 -14.29
N ASN A 225 17.79 33.52 -13.83
CA ASN A 225 16.82 34.35 -13.12
C ASN A 225 16.49 33.70 -11.77
N ALA A 226 16.54 34.56 -10.75
CA ALA A 226 16.66 34.25 -9.34
C ALA A 226 15.46 33.50 -8.74
N ASN A 227 15.78 32.66 -7.75
CA ASN A 227 14.85 32.04 -6.82
C ASN A 227 13.98 33.12 -6.11
N PRO A 228 12.65 32.99 -6.08
CA PRO A 228 11.86 33.78 -5.14
C PRO A 228 12.13 33.29 -3.72
N SER A 229 12.55 34.24 -2.86
CA SER A 229 12.91 34.00 -1.47
C SER A 229 11.74 33.48 -0.65
N VAL A 230 12.09 32.64 0.32
CA VAL A 230 11.25 31.96 1.32
C VAL A 230 10.44 32.94 2.21
N GLU A 231 10.64 34.25 2.06
CA GLU A 231 9.93 35.29 2.80
C GLU A 231 8.45 35.45 2.40
N HIS A 232 8.06 35.08 1.18
CA HIS A 232 6.67 35.22 0.73
C HIS A 232 5.71 34.19 1.34
N LEU A 233 6.21 32.99 1.68
CA LEU A 233 5.43 31.93 2.29
C LEU A 233 5.16 32.20 3.78
N ASN A 234 6.10 32.88 4.46
CA ASN A 234 5.97 33.19 5.88
C ASN A 234 4.98 34.33 6.17
N ALA A 235 4.62 35.12 5.16
CA ALA A 235 3.63 36.19 5.28
C ALA A 235 2.17 35.69 5.26
N MET A 236 1.90 34.50 4.70
CA MET A 236 0.55 33.91 4.66
C MET A 236 0.18 33.14 5.93
N ALA A 237 1.16 32.73 6.74
CA ALA A 237 0.95 31.98 7.98
C ALA A 237 0.55 32.85 9.19
N LYS A 238 0.50 34.19 9.05
CA LYS A 238 0.14 35.13 10.13
C LYS A 238 -1.28 35.70 10.05
N VAL A 239 -2.13 35.18 9.18
CA VAL A 239 -3.50 35.72 8.97
C VAL A 239 -4.62 34.71 9.29
N PHE A 240 -4.32 33.57 9.91
CA PHE A 240 -5.35 32.71 10.51
C PHE A 240 -4.93 32.24 11.90
#